data_AF-A0AB36DZC4-F1
#
_entry.id   AF-A0AB36DZC4-F1
#
_cell.length_a   1.000
_cell.length_b   1.000
_cell.length_c   1.000
_cell.angle_alpha   90.00
_cell.angle_beta   90.00
_cell.angle_gamma   90.00
#
_symmetry.space_group_name_H-M   'P 1'
#
loop_
_entity.id
_entity.type
_entity.pdbx_description
1 polymer ?
#
loop_
_entity_poly.entity_id
_entity_poly.type
_entity_poly.pdbx_seq_one_letter_code
_entity_poly.pdbx_strand_id
1 'polypeptide(L)' 'MTLLFSIIARAEFYKVEIRRESSNLYQTREGIYIKTKFCYEYAIWESAILSYDKYSYNNKLIFNNGQSCEVEKILN' A
#
# COMPACT_ATOMS: atom_id res chain seq x y z
N MET A 1 -18.80 -29.29 -12.16
CA MET A 1 -19.22 -27.91 -12.49
C MET A 1 -18.59 -26.98 -11.45
N THR A 2 -17.38 -26.48 -11.70
CA THR A 2 -16.66 -25.59 -10.78
C THR A 2 -17.23 -24.18 -10.93
N LEU A 3 -17.90 -23.67 -9.90
CA LEU A 3 -18.41 -22.30 -9.85
C LEU A 3 -17.24 -21.35 -9.58
N LEU A 4 -16.81 -20.61 -10.60
CA LEU A 4 -15.92 -19.46 -10.42
C LEU A 4 -16.75 -18.30 -9.89
N PHE A 5 -16.70 -18.08 -8.58
CA PHE A 5 -17.16 -16.83 -7.98
C PHE A 5 -16.20 -15.72 -8.42
N SER A 6 -16.61 -14.92 -9.40
CA SER A 6 -15.94 -13.65 -9.70
C SER A 6 -16.14 -12.70 -8.53
N ILE A 7 -15.20 -12.70 -7.60
CA ILE A 7 -15.04 -11.63 -6.62
C ILE A 7 -14.77 -10.33 -7.39
N ILE A 8 -15.70 -9.39 -7.29
CA ILE A 8 -15.53 -8.03 -7.81
C ILE A 8 -14.43 -7.38 -6.96
N ALA A 9 -13.19 -7.41 -7.44
CA ALA A 9 -12.08 -6.70 -6.82
C ALA A 9 -12.28 -5.20 -7.05
N ARG A 10 -12.44 -4.43 -5.97
CA ARG A 10 -12.63 -2.98 -6.04
C ARG A 10 -11.44 -2.35 -5.33
N ALA A 11 -10.38 -2.11 -6.09
CA ALA A 11 -9.21 -1.39 -5.60
C ALA A 11 -9.63 0.00 -5.13
N GLU A 12 -9.55 0.25 -3.82
CA GLU A 12 -9.78 1.58 -3.25
C GLU A 12 -8.46 2.34 -3.23
N PHE A 13 -8.49 3.59 -3.70
CA PHE A 13 -7.32 4.47 -3.75
C PHE A 13 -7.44 5.52 -2.65
N TYR A 14 -6.47 5.52 -1.74
CA TYR A 14 -6.40 6.47 -0.64
C TYR A 14 -5.18 7.37 -0.83
N LYS A 15 -5.38 8.68 -0.79
CA LYS A 15 -4.26 9.62 -0.69
C LYS A 15 -3.79 9.66 0.77
N VAL A 16 -2.50 9.40 0.99
CA VAL A 16 -1.88 9.34 2.32
C VAL A 16 -0.61 10.17 2.35
N GLU A 17 -0.22 10.65 3.53
CA GLU A 17 1.12 11.21 3.75
C GLU A 17 1.95 10.21 4.56
N ILE A 18 3.11 9.82 4.03
CA ILE A 18 3.91 8.72 4.57
C ILE A 18 5.32 9.15 4.93
N ARG A 19 5.88 8.53 5.97
CA ARG A 19 7.33 8.52 6.22
C ARG A 19 7.84 7.09 6.31
N ARG A 20 9.09 6.87 5.93
CA ARG A 20 9.77 5.59 6.09
C ARG A 20 10.28 5.44 7.52
N GLU A 21 9.83 4.41 8.21
CA GLU A 21 10.25 4.08 9.58
C GLU A 21 11.47 3.16 9.59
N SER A 22 11.42 2.12 8.77
CA SER A 22 12.48 1.13 8.65
C SER A 22 12.38 0.39 7.32
N SER A 23 13.20 -0.63 7.12
CA SER A 23 13.18 -1.44 5.89
C SER A 23 11.78 -1.99 5.63
N ASN A 24 11.21 -1.61 4.49
CA ASN A 24 9.88 -2.00 4.03
C ASN A 24 8.72 -1.56 4.93
N LEU A 25 8.92 -0.59 5.83
CA LEU A 25 7.89 -0.12 6.75
C LEU A 25 7.70 1.38 6.62
N TYR A 26 6.47 1.76 6.31
CA TYR A 26 6.06 3.15 6.19
C TYR A 26 4.95 3.44 7.20
N GLN A 27 4.91 4.65 7.72
CA GLN A 27 3.87 5.11 8.63
C GLN A 27 3.12 6.27 7.98
N THR A 28 1.78 6.24 8.04
CA THR A 28 0.94 7.36 7.64
C THR A 28 0.83 8.40 8.77
N ARG A 29 0.44 9.64 8.48
CA ARG A 29 0.24 10.65 9.53
C ARG A 29 -0.82 10.28 10.55
N GLU A 30 -1.78 9.47 10.14
CA GLU A 30 -2.86 8.95 10.97
C GLU A 30 -2.39 7.80 11.89
N GLY A 31 -1.11 7.41 11.81
CA GLY A 31 -0.51 6.38 12.67
C GLY A 31 -0.67 4.95 12.14
N ILE A 32 -1.16 4.77 10.91
CA ILE A 32 -1.28 3.45 10.28
C ILE A 32 0.08 3.03 9.73
N TYR A 33 0.45 1.76 9.89
CA TYR A 33 1.68 1.22 9.33
C TYR A 33 1.42 0.37 8.09
N ILE A 34 2.21 0.62 7.05
CA ILE A 34 2.15 -0.04 5.75
C ILE A 34 3.44 -0.83 5.58
N LYS A 35 3.34 -2.16 5.58
CA LYS A 35 4.46 -3.06 5.29
C LYS A 35 4.48 -3.38 3.80
N THR A 36 5.60 -3.16 3.14
CA THR A 36 5.81 -3.41 1.71
C THR A 36 6.73 -4.63 1.48
N LYS A 37 6.88 -5.06 0.22
CA LYS A 37 7.90 -6.04 -0.18
C LYS A 37 9.04 -5.37 -0.94
N PHE A 38 10.28 -5.61 -0.50
CA PHE A 38 11.52 -5.15 -1.14
C PHE A 38 11.48 -3.68 -1.63
N CYS A 39 10.95 -2.79 -0.79
CA CYS A 39 10.81 -1.37 -1.09
C CYS A 39 11.94 -0.56 -0.43
N TYR A 40 12.69 0.14 -1.27
CA TYR A 40 13.85 0.93 -0.85
C TYR A 40 13.58 2.43 -0.93
N GLU A 41 12.37 2.82 -1.33
CA GLU A 41 12.04 4.21 -1.58
C GLU A 41 12.02 5.00 -0.28
N TYR A 42 12.82 6.05 -0.22
CA TYR A 42 12.89 6.91 0.95
C TYR A 42 11.77 7.95 0.87
N ALA A 43 11.09 8.21 1.98
CA ALA A 43 10.03 9.19 2.07
C ALA A 43 10.02 9.82 3.47
N ILE A 44 9.86 11.15 3.55
CA ILE A 44 9.66 11.88 4.80
C ILE A 44 8.40 12.74 4.68
N TRP A 45 7.28 12.25 5.21
CA TRP A 45 5.98 12.92 5.17
C TRP A 45 5.58 13.37 3.76
N GLU A 46 5.81 12.50 2.79
CA GLU A 46 5.50 12.76 1.39
C GLU A 46 4.12 12.23 1.03
N SER A 47 3.45 12.93 0.10
CA SER A 47 2.19 12.44 -0.47
C SER A 47 2.42 11.15 -1.27
N ALA A 48 1.58 10.16 -1.03
CA ALA A 48 1.54 8.90 -1.76
C ALA A 48 0.08 8.45 -1.97
N ILE A 49 -0.10 7.47 -2.86
CA ILE A 49 -1.38 6.80 -3.07
C ILE A 49 -1.25 5.36 -2.60
N LEU A 50 -2.09 4.98 -1.63
CA LEU A 50 -2.29 3.60 -1.24
C LEU A 50 -3.45 3.02 -2.06
N SER A 51 -3.12 2.11 -2.98
CA SER A 51 -4.10 1.27 -3.67
C SER A 51 -4.28 -0.01 -2.86
N TYR A 52 -5.40 -0.12 -2.13
CA TYR A 52 -5.62 -1.23 -1.21
C TYR A 52 -7.03 -1.82 -1.33
N ASP A 53 -7.09 -3.14 -1.40
CA ASP A 53 -8.28 -3.95 -1.25
C ASP A 53 -7.90 -5.18 -0.40
N LYS A 54 -8.68 -5.43 0.66
CA LYS A 54 -8.44 -6.50 1.64
C LYS A 54 -8.38 -7.89 0.99
N TYR A 55 -9.07 -8.10 -0.13
CA TYR A 55 -9.15 -9.37 -0.84
C TYR A 55 -8.28 -9.41 -2.10
N SER A 56 -7.53 -8.34 -2.38
CA SER A 56 -6.61 -8.25 -3.52
C SER A 56 -5.19 -8.66 -3.14
N TYR A 57 -4.53 -9.36 -4.06
CA TYR A 57 -3.10 -9.67 -3.98
C TYR A 57 -2.21 -8.61 -4.64
N ASN A 58 -2.80 -7.56 -5.22
CA ASN A 58 -2.10 -6.54 -6.00
C ASN A 58 -2.19 -5.15 -5.33
N ASN A 59 -2.04 -5.13 -4.01
CA ASN A 59 -2.03 -3.88 -3.25
C ASN A 59 -0.71 -3.14 -3.46
N LYS A 60 -0.76 -1.83 -3.61
CA LYS A 60 0.41 -1.01 -3.95
C LYS A 60 0.45 0.28 -3.15
N LEU A 61 1.67 0.67 -2.79
CA LEU A 61 2.00 2.01 -2.32
C LEU A 61 2.71 2.73 -3.45
N ILE A 62 2.14 3.82 -3.95
CA ILE A 62 2.61 4.57 -5.11
C ILE A 62 3.11 5.92 -4.62
N PHE A 63 4.39 6.20 -4.83
CA PHE A 63 5.08 7.41 -4.40
C PHE A 63 4.85 8.56 -5.39
N ASN A 64 5.07 9.80 -4.93
CA ASN A 64 4.94 11.02 -5.74
C ASN A 64 5.79 11.01 -7.03
N ASN A 65 6.95 10.36 -7.00
CA ASN A 65 7.88 10.22 -8.12
C ASN A 65 7.45 9.11 -9.11
N GLY A 66 6.30 8.49 -8.88
CA GLY A 66 5.74 7.43 -9.73
C GLY A 66 6.30 6.04 -9.45
N GLN A 67 7.29 5.88 -8.56
CA GLN A 67 7.71 4.56 -8.09
C GLN A 67 6.57 3.89 -7.31
N SER A 68 6.53 2.56 -7.34
CA SER A 68 5.51 1.82 -6.59
C SER A 68 6.07 0.55 -5.99
N CYS A 69 5.59 0.23 -4.79
CA CYS A 69 5.96 -0.98 -4.08
C CYS A 69 4.73 -1.82 -3.77
N GLU A 70 4.87 -3.14 -3.82
CA GLU A 70 3.81 -4.06 -3.39
C GLU A 70 3.61 -3.95 -1.87
N VAL A 71 2.35 -3.89 -1.45
CA VAL A 71 1.97 -3.87 -0.03
C VAL A 71 1.74 -5.31 0.44
N GLU A 72 2.53 -5.73 1.41
CA GLU A 72 2.40 -7.04 2.07
C GLU A 72 1.25 -7.02 3.08
N LYS A 73 1.17 -5.98 3.91
CA LYS A 73 0.21 -5.90 5.02
C LYS A 73 0.00 -4.48 5.52
N ILE A 74 -1.23 -4.18 5.97
CA ILE A 74 -1.56 -3.00 6.76
C ILE A 74 -1.62 -3.40 8.24
N LEU A 75 -1.01 -2.61 9.12
CA LEU A 75 -1.02 -2.79 10.57
C LEU A 75 -1.65 -1.55 11.21
N ASN A 76 -2.64 -1.75 12.07
CA ASN A 76 -3.42 -0.73 12.76
C ASN A 76 -3.52 -1.00 14.26
#